data_AF-A0A968BX89-F1
#
_entry.id   AF-A0A968BX89-F1
#
_cell.length_a   1.000
_cell.length_b   1.000
_cell.length_c   1.000
_cell.angle_alpha   90.00
_cell.angle_beta   90.00
_cell.angle_gamma   90.00
#
_symmetry.space_group_name_H-M   'P 1'
#
loop_
_entity.id
_entity.type
_entity.pdbx_description
1 polymer ?
#
loop_
_entity_poly.entity_id
_entity_poly.type
_entity_poly.pdbx_seq_one_letter_code
_entity_poly.pdbx_strand_id
1 'polypeptide(L)'
;MEYLWRLANGSPGPDDRPTPGFVEEFKHLLKAINGKAGLSEGWLGPVLAEAGIEPIDFAAIEGRAAGVARSDFLDHMNDEVMGLVNRHPTGLDPELIAKRERNRQRIIDFFDATLDHWHSHAWQLQYIFKDKEGVECLQRLVPLTADEIEAMRLCVEYDIPFGITPYYLSLFDFDSAERSEDAQVRSQVIPPLHYVERMMDHRDDREYYFDFMGEHDTSPVDLVTRRYATIAIIKPFDTCPQICVYCQRNWEITGPMMPQAMASPRQLDKALDWFAAHP
;
A
#
# COMPACT_ATOMS: atom_id res chain seq x y z
N MET A 1 -8.35 15.62 -37.30
CA MET A 1 -9.42 16.52 -37.80
C MET A 1 -9.51 16.51 -39.33
N GLU A 2 -8.42 16.78 -40.06
CA GLU A 2 -8.41 16.78 -41.54
C GLU A 2 -8.84 15.44 -42.17
N TYR A 3 -8.43 14.32 -41.56
CA TYR A 3 -8.85 12.97 -41.92
C TYR A 3 -10.37 12.74 -41.84
N LEU A 4 -11.00 13.12 -40.72
CA LEU A 4 -12.45 13.03 -40.53
C LEU A 4 -13.20 13.94 -41.49
N TRP A 5 -12.66 15.13 -41.75
CA TRP A 5 -13.23 16.07 -42.70
C TRP A 5 -13.20 15.52 -44.13
N ARG A 6 -12.11 14.85 -44.53
CA ARG A 6 -12.02 14.17 -45.85
C ARG A 6 -13.00 13.02 -45.98
N LEU A 7 -13.11 12.17 -44.95
CA LEU A 7 -14.11 11.08 -44.91
C LEU A 7 -15.55 11.61 -44.97
N ALA A 8 -15.88 12.63 -44.17
CA ALA A 8 -17.22 13.23 -44.13
C ALA A 8 -17.63 13.88 -45.46
N ASN A 9 -16.66 14.37 -46.23
CA ASN A 9 -16.87 14.97 -47.55
C ASN A 9 -16.63 13.99 -48.72
N GLY A 10 -16.59 12.68 -48.45
CA GLY A 10 -16.49 11.64 -49.49
C GLY A 10 -15.21 11.66 -50.31
N SER A 11 -14.12 12.22 -49.77
CA SER A 11 -12.82 12.37 -50.46
C SER A 11 -11.68 11.67 -49.70
N PRO A 12 -11.76 10.34 -49.45
CA PRO A 12 -10.69 9.63 -48.77
C PRO A 12 -9.42 9.56 -49.65
N GLY A 13 -8.28 9.82 -49.03
CA GLY A 13 -6.96 9.59 -49.62
C GLY A 13 -6.62 8.10 -49.74
N PRO A 14 -5.59 7.73 -50.52
CA PRO A 14 -5.21 6.34 -50.79
C PRO A 14 -4.79 5.56 -49.53
N ASP A 15 -4.27 6.25 -48.52
CA ASP A 15 -3.88 5.67 -47.23
C ASP A 15 -4.89 5.96 -46.10
N ASP A 16 -6.08 6.49 -46.44
CA ASP A 16 -7.09 6.86 -45.46
C ASP A 16 -7.92 5.64 -44.97
N ARG A 17 -7.23 4.61 -44.45
CA ARG A 17 -7.89 3.50 -43.75
C ARG A 17 -7.83 3.73 -42.25
N PRO A 18 -8.98 3.79 -41.56
CA PRO A 18 -8.97 4.05 -40.13
C PRO A 18 -8.36 2.85 -39.43
N THR A 19 -7.42 3.11 -38.52
CA THR A 19 -6.86 2.05 -37.68
C THR A 19 -7.94 1.51 -36.75
N PRO A 20 -7.83 0.26 -36.27
CA PRO A 20 -8.76 -0.27 -35.27
C PRO A 20 -8.90 0.63 -34.03
N GLY A 21 -7.79 1.22 -33.56
CA GLY A 21 -7.80 2.16 -32.43
C GLY A 21 -8.59 3.44 -32.70
N PHE A 22 -8.45 4.02 -33.90
CA PHE A 22 -9.23 5.19 -34.32
C PHE A 22 -10.73 4.90 -34.35
N VAL A 23 -11.14 3.74 -34.86
CA VAL A 23 -12.55 3.33 -34.88
C VAL A 23 -13.10 3.16 -33.47
N GLU A 24 -12.35 2.49 -32.58
CA GLU A 24 -12.78 2.31 -31.18
C GLU A 24 -12.89 3.65 -30.44
N GLU A 25 -11.97 4.59 -30.66
CA GLU A 25 -12.04 5.94 -30.07
C GLU A 25 -13.35 6.66 -30.43
N PHE A 26 -13.74 6.68 -31.71
CA PHE A 26 -14.99 7.31 -32.14
C PHE A 26 -16.24 6.56 -31.68
N LYS A 27 -16.20 5.22 -31.62
CA LYS A 27 -17.29 4.41 -31.07
C LYS A 27 -17.51 4.71 -29.58
N HIS A 28 -16.45 4.83 -28.79
CA HIS A 28 -16.53 5.19 -27.38
C HIS A 28 -16.95 6.66 -27.18
N LEU A 29 -16.48 7.58 -28.01
CA LEU A 29 -16.91 8.98 -28.02
C LEU A 29 -18.42 9.11 -28.30
N LEU A 30 -18.91 8.43 -29.34
CA LEU A 30 -20.34 8.43 -29.69
C LEU A 30 -21.19 7.77 -28.60
N LYS A 31 -20.72 6.67 -28.00
CA LYS A 31 -21.36 6.07 -26.82
C LYS A 31 -21.45 7.08 -25.67
N ALA A 32 -20.37 7.81 -25.37
CA ALA A 32 -20.33 8.79 -24.30
C ALA A 32 -21.27 9.98 -24.53
N ILE A 33 -21.27 10.57 -25.74
CA ILE A 33 -22.18 11.67 -26.10
C ILE A 33 -23.65 11.26 -25.96
N ASN A 34 -23.96 9.98 -26.18
CA ASN A 34 -25.31 9.43 -26.03
C ASN A 34 -25.61 8.87 -24.63
N GLY A 35 -24.74 9.06 -23.64
CA GLY A 35 -24.92 8.52 -22.28
C GLY A 35 -24.83 6.99 -22.18
N LYS A 36 -24.34 6.31 -23.23
CA LYS A 36 -24.20 4.84 -23.32
C LYS A 36 -22.75 4.39 -23.18
N ALA A 37 -21.94 5.19 -22.46
CA ALA A 37 -20.53 4.88 -22.25
C ALA A 37 -20.33 3.60 -21.42
N GLY A 38 -21.31 3.22 -20.59
CA GLY A 38 -21.15 2.19 -19.55
C GLY A 38 -20.25 2.63 -18.40
N LEU A 39 -19.73 3.87 -18.44
CA LEU A 39 -18.80 4.39 -17.42
C LEU A 39 -19.51 4.82 -16.13
N SER A 40 -20.79 5.23 -16.23
CA SER A 40 -21.59 5.64 -15.07
C SER A 40 -21.97 4.47 -14.16
N GLU A 41 -21.89 3.24 -14.66
CA GLU A 41 -22.15 2.02 -13.88
C GLU A 41 -21.00 1.73 -12.91
N GLY A 42 -19.79 2.22 -13.19
CA GLY A 42 -18.62 2.03 -12.34
C GLY A 42 -18.31 0.55 -12.07
N TRP A 43 -17.65 0.27 -10.95
CA TRP A 43 -17.38 -1.09 -10.50
C TRP A 43 -18.62 -1.79 -9.93
N LEU A 44 -19.63 -1.03 -9.53
CA LEU A 44 -20.80 -1.53 -8.81
C LEU A 44 -21.91 -2.01 -9.75
N GLY A 45 -22.03 -1.47 -10.96
CA GLY A 45 -23.04 -1.88 -11.93
C GLY A 45 -23.07 -3.38 -12.22
N PRO A 46 -21.92 -4.04 -12.53
CA PRO A 46 -21.88 -5.48 -12.71
C PRO A 46 -22.32 -6.27 -11.46
N VAL A 47 -21.95 -5.81 -10.27
CA VAL A 47 -22.35 -6.44 -8.99
C VAL A 47 -23.86 -6.36 -8.79
N LEU A 48 -24.44 -5.18 -9.02
CA LEU A 48 -25.88 -4.97 -8.92
C LEU A 48 -26.65 -5.79 -9.96
N ALA A 49 -26.16 -5.86 -11.19
CA ALA A 49 -26.77 -6.67 -12.24
C ALA A 49 -26.77 -8.17 -11.89
N GLU A 50 -25.68 -8.69 -11.31
CA GLU A 50 -25.59 -10.08 -10.85
C GLU A 50 -26.55 -10.35 -9.67
N ALA A 51 -26.73 -9.38 -8.78
CA ALA A 51 -27.72 -9.41 -7.71
C ALA A 51 -29.17 -9.20 -8.20
N GLY A 52 -29.39 -8.98 -9.50
CA GLY A 52 -30.72 -8.72 -10.08
C GLY A 52 -31.30 -7.35 -9.74
N ILE A 53 -30.45 -6.40 -9.34
CA ILE A 53 -30.81 -5.02 -9.00
C ILE A 53 -30.70 -4.17 -10.27
N GLU A 54 -31.83 -3.95 -10.92
CA GLU A 54 -31.89 -3.20 -12.18
C GLU A 54 -31.82 -1.67 -11.93
N PRO A 55 -31.06 -0.93 -12.77
CA PRO A 55 -31.07 0.52 -12.74
C PRO A 55 -32.47 1.06 -13.04
N ILE A 56 -32.96 1.93 -12.16
CA ILE A 56 -34.26 2.59 -12.36
C ILE A 56 -34.06 3.76 -13.34
N ASP A 57 -34.91 3.82 -14.38
CA ASP A 57 -34.97 4.99 -15.26
C ASP A 57 -35.64 6.16 -14.52
N PHE A 58 -34.83 6.93 -13.80
CA PHE A 58 -35.29 8.10 -13.05
C PHE A 58 -35.78 9.24 -13.95
N ALA A 59 -35.58 9.18 -15.28
CA ALA A 59 -36.19 10.14 -16.20
C ALA A 59 -37.67 9.82 -16.48
N ALA A 60 -38.11 8.59 -16.20
CA ALA A 60 -39.50 8.14 -16.40
C ALA A 60 -40.41 8.34 -15.16
N ILE A 61 -39.84 8.75 -14.01
CA ILE A 61 -40.57 8.90 -12.75
C ILE A 61 -40.23 10.23 -12.06
N GLU A 62 -41.23 10.88 -11.46
CA GLU A 62 -41.07 12.19 -10.81
C GLU A 62 -41.71 12.26 -9.41
N GLY A 63 -41.37 13.30 -8.65
CA GLY A 63 -41.98 13.59 -7.35
C GLY A 63 -41.70 12.53 -6.27
N ARG A 64 -42.68 12.29 -5.39
CA ARG A 64 -42.53 11.38 -4.24
C ARG A 64 -42.26 9.94 -4.67
N ALA A 65 -42.88 9.48 -5.74
CA ALA A 65 -42.69 8.12 -6.27
C ALA A 65 -41.24 7.89 -6.70
N ALA A 66 -40.63 8.87 -7.39
CA ALA A 66 -39.21 8.83 -7.73
C ALA A 66 -38.30 8.80 -6.49
N GLY A 67 -38.65 9.58 -5.45
CA GLY A 67 -37.91 9.59 -4.19
C GLY A 67 -37.91 8.24 -3.48
N VAL A 68 -39.07 7.57 -3.40
CA VAL A 68 -39.19 6.23 -2.80
C VAL A 68 -38.41 5.21 -3.61
N ALA A 69 -38.64 5.14 -4.93
CA ALA A 69 -37.93 4.22 -5.81
C ALA A 69 -36.40 4.38 -5.72
N ARG A 70 -35.92 5.62 -5.59
CA ARG A 70 -34.50 5.89 -5.40
C ARG A 70 -33.98 5.41 -4.05
N SER A 71 -34.74 5.60 -2.98
CA SER A 71 -34.37 5.12 -1.65
C SER A 71 -34.23 3.60 -1.65
N ASP A 72 -35.24 2.90 -2.16
CA ASP A 72 -35.25 1.43 -2.20
C ASP A 72 -34.07 0.87 -3.03
N PHE A 73 -33.76 1.51 -4.17
CA PHE A 73 -32.59 1.16 -4.98
C PHE A 73 -31.27 1.38 -4.22
N LEU A 74 -31.16 2.47 -3.46
CA LEU A 74 -29.96 2.77 -2.67
C LEU A 74 -29.81 1.81 -1.47
N ASP A 75 -30.91 1.34 -0.89
CA ASP A 75 -30.88 0.35 0.20
C ASP A 75 -30.35 -1.00 -0.32
N HIS A 76 -30.86 -1.50 -1.46
CA HIS A 76 -30.32 -2.72 -2.08
C HIS A 76 -28.86 -2.56 -2.51
N MET A 77 -28.51 -1.39 -3.06
CA MET A 77 -27.13 -1.08 -3.40
C MET A 77 -26.23 -1.11 -2.16
N ASN A 78 -26.70 -0.54 -1.04
CA ASN A 78 -25.98 -0.54 0.21
C ASN A 78 -25.80 -1.96 0.75
N ASP A 79 -26.79 -2.84 0.62
CA ASP A 79 -26.68 -4.24 1.05
C ASP A 79 -25.55 -4.97 0.33
N GLU A 80 -25.40 -4.78 -0.99
CA GLU A 80 -24.27 -5.32 -1.76
C GLU A 80 -22.93 -4.71 -1.33
N VAL A 81 -22.87 -3.39 -1.17
CA VAL A 81 -21.65 -2.69 -0.73
C VAL A 81 -21.24 -3.17 0.66
N MET A 82 -22.16 -3.22 1.61
CA MET A 82 -21.91 -3.68 2.98
C MET A 82 -21.59 -5.17 3.00
N GLY A 83 -22.21 -5.98 2.15
CA GLY A 83 -21.85 -7.38 1.95
C GLY A 83 -20.37 -7.54 1.57
N LEU A 84 -19.86 -6.70 0.66
CA LEU A 84 -18.45 -6.72 0.26
C LEU A 84 -17.51 -6.20 1.37
N VAL A 85 -17.89 -5.13 2.06
CA VAL A 85 -17.13 -4.52 3.15
C VAL A 85 -17.00 -5.48 4.33
N ASN A 86 -18.10 -6.13 4.73
CA ASN A 86 -18.16 -7.03 5.86
C ASN A 86 -17.39 -8.36 5.65
N ARG A 87 -16.88 -8.63 4.44
CA ARG A 87 -15.93 -9.73 4.21
C ARG A 87 -14.57 -9.50 4.85
N HIS A 88 -14.24 -8.26 5.20
CA HIS A 88 -12.96 -7.90 5.77
C HIS A 88 -13.12 -7.59 7.26
N PRO A 89 -12.45 -8.34 8.16
CA PRO A 89 -12.56 -8.09 9.57
C PRO A 89 -11.93 -6.74 9.93
N THR A 90 -12.50 -6.08 10.93
CA THR A 90 -12.02 -4.79 11.42
C THR A 90 -11.30 -4.97 12.76
N GLY A 91 -10.38 -4.06 13.08
CA GLY A 91 -9.72 -4.05 14.39
C GLY A 91 -10.66 -3.81 15.58
N LEU A 92 -11.95 -3.55 15.34
CA LEU A 92 -12.99 -3.35 16.34
C LEU A 92 -13.81 -4.62 16.59
N ASP A 93 -13.62 -5.67 15.78
CA ASP A 93 -14.39 -6.90 15.89
C ASP A 93 -13.99 -7.65 17.18
N PRO A 94 -14.94 -7.98 18.08
CA PRO A 94 -14.61 -8.60 19.37
C PRO A 94 -13.82 -9.91 19.25
N GLU A 95 -14.12 -10.71 18.22
CA GLU A 95 -13.43 -11.97 17.96
C GLU A 95 -11.97 -11.74 17.54
N LEU A 96 -11.71 -10.75 16.67
CA LEU A 96 -10.36 -10.40 16.25
C LEU A 96 -9.56 -9.78 17.40
N ILE A 97 -10.18 -8.95 18.23
CA ILE A 97 -9.55 -8.42 19.45
C ILE A 97 -9.14 -9.58 20.35
N ALA A 98 -10.05 -10.52 20.64
CA ALA A 98 -9.74 -11.68 21.47
C ALA A 98 -8.64 -12.56 20.85
N LYS A 99 -8.60 -12.70 19.52
CA LYS A 99 -7.53 -13.40 18.80
C LYS A 99 -6.17 -12.72 18.99
N ARG A 100 -6.10 -11.40 18.82
CA ARG A 100 -4.87 -10.61 19.01
C ARG A 100 -4.39 -10.61 20.46
N GLU A 101 -5.29 -10.62 21.44
CA GLU A 101 -4.94 -10.78 22.85
C GLU A 101 -4.30 -12.15 23.12
N ARG A 102 -4.78 -13.24 22.49
CA ARG A 102 -4.14 -14.56 22.56
C ARG A 102 -2.77 -14.56 21.88
N ASN A 103 -2.64 -13.93 20.71
CA ASN A 103 -1.36 -13.80 20.01
C ASN A 103 -0.33 -13.06 20.86
N ARG A 104 -0.73 -11.95 21.48
CA ARG A 104 0.12 -11.22 22.43
C ARG A 104 0.60 -12.15 23.54
N GLN A 105 -0.32 -12.89 24.17
CA GLN A 105 0.05 -13.79 25.26
C GLN A 105 1.06 -14.84 24.81
N ARG A 106 0.86 -15.44 23.62
CA ARG A 106 1.81 -16.41 23.05
C ARG A 106 3.21 -15.82 22.83
N ILE A 107 3.30 -14.57 22.39
CA ILE A 107 4.60 -13.88 22.21
C ILE A 107 5.25 -13.58 23.56
N ILE A 108 4.47 -13.12 24.55
CA ILE A 108 4.95 -12.88 25.92
C ILE A 108 5.52 -14.18 26.50
N ASP A 109 4.77 -15.27 26.43
CA ASP A 109 5.18 -16.58 26.96
C ASP A 109 6.44 -17.10 26.25
N PHE A 110 6.53 -16.92 24.92
CA PHE A 110 7.68 -17.36 24.13
C PHE A 110 9.00 -16.71 24.55
N PHE A 111 8.95 -15.44 24.96
CA PHE A 111 10.13 -14.70 25.43
C PHE A 111 10.29 -14.70 26.96
N ASP A 112 9.47 -15.47 27.68
CA ASP A 112 9.41 -15.45 29.16
C ASP A 112 9.27 -14.01 29.70
N ALA A 113 8.43 -13.22 29.03
CA ALA A 113 8.25 -11.80 29.29
C ALA A 113 7.03 -11.54 30.20
N THR A 114 6.75 -10.27 30.47
CA THR A 114 5.59 -9.83 31.25
C THR A 114 4.77 -8.82 30.45
N LEU A 115 3.57 -8.47 30.94
CA LEU A 115 2.80 -7.37 30.34
C LEU A 115 3.53 -6.02 30.45
N ASP A 116 4.31 -5.79 31.51
CA ASP A 116 5.11 -4.58 31.64
C ASP A 116 6.21 -4.51 30.57
N HIS A 117 6.84 -5.64 30.25
CA HIS A 117 7.74 -5.74 29.10
C HIS A 117 7.00 -5.43 27.80
N TRP A 118 5.82 -6.01 27.60
CA TRP A 118 5.03 -5.77 26.38
C TRP A 118 4.73 -4.28 26.16
N HIS A 119 4.39 -3.54 27.23
CA HIS A 119 4.12 -2.11 27.17
C HIS A 119 5.38 -1.23 27.10
N SER A 120 6.57 -1.81 27.29
CA SER A 120 7.84 -1.11 27.13
C SER A 120 8.25 -1.03 25.66
N HIS A 121 8.32 0.20 25.12
CA HIS A 121 8.84 0.41 23.77
C HIS A 121 10.28 -0.13 23.65
N ALA A 122 11.13 0.04 24.67
CA ALA A 122 12.50 -0.45 24.64
C ALA A 122 12.57 -1.98 24.46
N TRP A 123 11.64 -2.70 25.09
CA TRP A 123 11.52 -4.15 24.90
C TRP A 123 11.06 -4.49 23.48
N GLN A 124 10.04 -3.80 22.96
CA GLN A 124 9.57 -3.99 21.58
C GLN A 124 10.71 -3.77 20.56
N LEU A 125 11.58 -2.78 20.80
CA LEU A 125 12.74 -2.48 19.95
C LEU A 125 13.88 -3.50 20.08
N GLN A 126 14.07 -4.05 21.29
CA GLN A 126 15.08 -5.06 21.55
C GLN A 126 14.76 -6.39 20.85
N TYR A 127 13.48 -6.75 20.76
CA TYR A 127 13.01 -8.02 20.20
C TYR A 127 12.43 -7.91 18.78
N ILE A 128 12.94 -6.96 17.98
CA ILE A 128 12.59 -6.86 16.56
C ILE A 128 13.11 -8.11 15.82
N PHE A 129 12.23 -8.79 15.07
CA PHE A 129 12.61 -9.87 14.18
C PHE A 129 13.21 -9.30 12.89
N LYS A 130 14.54 -9.39 12.74
CA LYS A 130 15.29 -8.73 11.63
C LYS A 130 16.50 -9.50 11.11
N ASP A 131 16.91 -10.55 11.80
CA ASP A 131 18.11 -11.34 11.51
C ASP A 131 17.76 -12.83 11.44
N LYS A 132 18.78 -13.68 11.28
CA LYS A 132 18.59 -15.12 11.19
C LYS A 132 17.85 -15.69 12.41
N GLU A 133 18.21 -15.27 13.61
CA GLU A 133 17.58 -15.72 14.86
C GLU A 133 16.12 -15.24 14.92
N GLY A 134 15.86 -14.02 14.45
CA GLY A 134 14.53 -13.46 14.28
C GLY A 134 13.66 -14.30 13.32
N VAL A 135 14.20 -14.70 12.17
CA VAL A 135 13.50 -15.57 11.20
C VAL A 135 13.20 -16.94 11.80
N GLU A 136 14.14 -17.51 12.56
CA GLU A 136 13.91 -18.77 13.30
C GLU A 136 12.82 -18.61 14.38
N CYS A 137 12.79 -17.48 15.08
CA CYS A 137 11.75 -17.20 16.07
C CYS A 137 10.37 -17.05 15.41
N LEU A 138 10.28 -16.33 14.29
CA LEU A 138 9.05 -16.17 13.52
C LEU A 138 8.47 -17.53 13.11
N GLN A 139 9.29 -18.43 12.57
CA GLN A 139 8.87 -19.79 12.20
C GLN A 139 8.32 -20.61 13.38
N ARG A 140 8.76 -20.35 14.62
CA ARG A 140 8.22 -21.00 15.83
C ARG A 140 6.93 -20.34 16.34
N LEU A 141 6.76 -19.04 16.09
CA LEU A 141 5.66 -18.23 16.61
C LEU A 141 4.43 -18.25 15.70
N VAL A 142 4.62 -18.20 14.39
CA VAL A 142 3.53 -18.01 13.42
C VAL A 142 3.73 -18.92 12.20
N PRO A 143 2.66 -19.48 11.61
CA PRO A 143 2.76 -20.18 10.35
C PRO A 143 3.17 -19.21 9.22
N LEU A 144 4.15 -19.64 8.44
CA LEU A 144 4.70 -18.92 7.30
C LEU A 144 4.73 -19.82 6.08
N THR A 145 4.50 -19.25 4.91
CA THR A 145 4.69 -19.93 3.63
C THR A 145 6.18 -20.12 3.32
N ALA A 146 6.50 -21.06 2.43
CA ALA A 146 7.87 -21.27 1.99
C ALA A 146 8.48 -20.00 1.35
N ASP A 147 7.68 -19.27 0.56
CA ASP A 147 8.11 -18.03 -0.10
C ASP A 147 8.41 -16.92 0.91
N GLU A 148 7.62 -16.78 1.99
CA GLU A 148 7.88 -15.80 3.05
C GLU A 148 9.19 -16.11 3.79
N ILE A 149 9.43 -17.39 4.09
CA ILE A 149 10.66 -17.83 4.75
C ILE A 149 11.88 -17.57 3.85
N GLU A 150 11.78 -17.94 2.57
CA GLU A 150 12.87 -17.74 1.62
C GLU A 150 13.15 -16.24 1.38
N ALA A 151 12.11 -15.42 1.24
CA ALA A 151 12.25 -13.98 1.10
C ALA A 151 12.98 -13.35 2.29
N MET A 152 12.60 -13.72 3.53
CA MET A 152 13.29 -13.22 4.72
C MET A 152 14.71 -13.76 4.83
N ARG A 153 14.96 -15.02 4.45
CA ARG A 153 16.30 -15.62 4.42
C ARG A 153 17.23 -14.85 3.48
N LEU A 154 16.75 -14.56 2.27
CA LEU A 154 17.47 -13.73 1.29
C LEU A 154 17.65 -12.30 1.79
N CYS A 155 16.67 -11.73 2.49
CA CYS A 155 16.84 -10.40 3.08
C CYS A 155 18.02 -10.36 4.07
N VAL A 156 18.14 -11.37 4.93
CA VAL A 156 19.27 -11.50 5.86
C VAL A 156 20.59 -11.73 5.11
N GLU A 157 20.59 -12.57 4.06
CA GLU A 157 21.80 -12.90 3.29
C GLU A 157 22.37 -11.70 2.52
N TYR A 158 21.50 -10.84 1.97
CA TYR A 158 21.89 -9.74 1.08
C TYR A 158 21.84 -8.35 1.74
N ASP A 159 21.66 -8.28 3.06
CA ASP A 159 21.48 -7.04 3.84
C ASP A 159 20.31 -6.17 3.34
N ILE A 160 19.21 -6.80 2.94
CA ILE A 160 17.98 -6.09 2.56
C ILE A 160 17.18 -5.82 3.83
N PRO A 161 16.84 -4.55 4.13
CA PRO A 161 16.23 -4.20 5.39
C PRO A 161 14.81 -4.77 5.49
N PHE A 162 14.57 -5.56 6.53
CA PHE A 162 13.23 -5.92 7.00
C PHE A 162 13.23 -5.92 8.54
N GLY A 163 12.06 -5.74 9.15
CA GLY A 163 11.95 -5.71 10.59
C GLY A 163 10.50 -5.78 11.04
N ILE A 164 10.20 -6.72 11.92
CA ILE A 164 8.85 -6.91 12.50
C ILE A 164 8.98 -6.75 14.02
N THR A 165 8.19 -5.85 14.61
CA THR A 165 8.14 -5.72 16.08
C THR A 165 7.25 -6.81 16.68
N PRO A 166 7.45 -7.21 17.95
CA PRO A 166 6.55 -8.14 18.63
C PRO A 166 5.08 -7.68 18.60
N TYR A 167 4.83 -6.38 18.79
CA TYR A 167 3.50 -5.80 18.68
C TYR A 167 2.89 -6.03 17.30
N TYR A 168 3.61 -5.72 16.23
CA TYR A 168 3.08 -5.89 14.88
C TYR A 168 2.86 -7.36 14.52
N LEU A 169 3.74 -8.25 14.99
CA LEU A 169 3.55 -9.69 14.86
C LEU A 169 2.23 -10.15 15.50
N SER A 170 1.81 -9.58 16.65
CA SER A 170 0.54 -9.98 17.27
C SER A 170 -0.70 -9.70 16.43
N LEU A 171 -0.58 -8.85 15.41
CA LEU A 171 -1.66 -8.52 14.48
C LEU A 171 -1.88 -9.60 13.42
N PHE A 172 -0.94 -10.55 13.28
CA PHE A 172 -1.01 -11.62 12.29
C PHE A 172 -2.05 -12.67 12.70
N ASP A 173 -2.50 -13.43 11.70
CA ASP A 173 -3.17 -14.70 11.88
C ASP A 173 -2.13 -15.76 12.28
N PHE A 174 -2.29 -16.29 13.49
CA PHE A 174 -1.43 -17.33 14.06
C PHE A 174 -1.93 -18.75 13.76
N ASP A 175 -3.12 -18.87 13.18
CA ASP A 175 -3.78 -20.13 12.88
C ASP A 175 -3.53 -20.57 11.42
N SER A 176 -3.15 -19.64 10.54
CA SER A 176 -2.96 -19.91 9.11
C SER A 176 -1.88 -19.04 8.44
N ALA A 177 -1.23 -19.60 7.40
CA ALA A 177 -0.33 -18.86 6.50
C ALA A 177 -1.02 -18.40 5.20
N GLU A 178 -2.29 -18.76 4.98
CA GLU A 178 -3.04 -18.50 3.73
C GLU A 178 -3.36 -17.02 3.49
N ARG A 179 -3.05 -16.15 4.47
CA ARG A 179 -3.27 -14.70 4.40
C ARG A 179 -4.74 -14.29 4.16
N SER A 180 -5.71 -15.12 4.53
CA SER A 180 -7.13 -14.82 4.32
C SER A 180 -7.63 -13.64 5.16
N GLU A 181 -7.14 -13.51 6.40
CA GLU A 181 -7.59 -12.49 7.35
C GLU A 181 -6.59 -11.33 7.53
N ASP A 182 -5.30 -11.58 7.31
CA ASP A 182 -4.21 -10.67 7.66
C ASP A 182 -3.28 -10.32 6.49
N ALA A 183 -3.65 -10.64 5.24
CA ALA A 183 -2.88 -10.34 4.03
C ALA A 183 -2.34 -8.91 4.01
N GLN A 184 -3.18 -7.94 4.36
CA GLN A 184 -2.88 -6.52 4.33
C GLN A 184 -1.84 -6.14 5.39
N VAL A 185 -1.82 -6.83 6.54
CA VAL A 185 -0.85 -6.59 7.61
C VAL A 185 0.48 -7.26 7.26
N ARG A 186 0.46 -8.52 6.82
CA ARG A 186 1.68 -9.26 6.44
C ARG A 186 2.41 -8.60 5.27
N SER A 187 1.68 -8.16 4.24
CA SER A 187 2.26 -7.56 3.03
C SER A 187 2.96 -6.22 3.31
N GLN A 188 2.68 -5.58 4.44
CA GLN A 188 3.36 -4.35 4.83
C GLN A 188 4.77 -4.60 5.37
N VAL A 189 5.09 -5.79 5.88
CA VAL A 189 6.35 -6.05 6.60
C VAL A 189 7.11 -7.30 6.16
N ILE A 190 6.46 -8.22 5.46
CA ILE A 190 7.12 -9.36 4.83
C ILE A 190 7.31 -9.04 3.34
N PRO A 191 8.55 -8.82 2.89
CA PRO A 191 8.82 -8.55 1.48
C PRO A 191 8.42 -9.74 0.59
N PRO A 192 7.72 -9.54 -0.53
CA PRO A 192 7.51 -10.61 -1.50
C PRO A 192 8.84 -10.94 -2.21
N LEU A 193 9.01 -12.18 -2.69
CA LEU A 193 10.25 -12.60 -3.38
C LEU A 193 10.66 -11.65 -4.52
N HIS A 194 9.72 -11.24 -5.37
CA HIS A 194 9.97 -10.27 -6.43
C HIS A 194 10.62 -8.96 -5.92
N TYR A 195 10.19 -8.46 -4.75
CA TYR A 195 10.79 -7.25 -4.17
C TYR A 195 12.24 -7.51 -3.78
N VAL A 196 12.50 -8.66 -3.15
CA VAL A 196 13.84 -9.06 -2.70
C VAL A 196 14.78 -9.22 -3.89
N GLU A 197 14.33 -9.92 -4.93
CA GLU A 197 15.07 -10.09 -6.19
C GLU A 197 15.45 -8.74 -6.81
N ARG A 198 14.50 -7.78 -6.87
CA ARG A 198 14.79 -6.44 -7.39
C ARG A 198 15.81 -5.68 -6.54
N MET A 199 15.70 -5.77 -5.22
CA MET A 199 16.67 -5.15 -4.31
C MET A 199 18.07 -5.78 -4.45
N MET A 200 18.15 -7.07 -4.81
CA MET A 200 19.41 -7.75 -5.11
C MET A 200 20.00 -7.31 -6.47
N ASP A 201 19.17 -7.26 -7.52
CA ASP A 201 19.57 -6.84 -8.88
C ASP A 201 20.20 -5.44 -8.88
N HIS A 202 19.67 -4.54 -8.04
CA HIS A 202 20.06 -3.14 -7.94
C HIS A 202 20.79 -2.83 -6.63
N ARG A 203 21.61 -3.77 -6.13
CA ARG A 203 22.34 -3.57 -4.88
C ARG A 203 23.41 -2.48 -5.00
N ASP A 204 24.10 -2.41 -6.14
CA ASP A 204 25.22 -1.51 -6.37
C ASP A 204 24.78 -0.08 -6.73
N ASP A 205 23.59 0.09 -7.30
CA ASP A 205 22.99 1.38 -7.67
C ASP A 205 21.73 1.71 -6.87
N ARG A 206 21.52 1.02 -5.73
CA ARG A 206 20.29 1.09 -4.90
C ARG A 206 19.87 2.51 -4.59
N GLU A 207 20.82 3.36 -4.22
CA GLU A 207 20.58 4.75 -3.83
C GLU A 207 20.01 5.58 -4.99
N TYR A 208 20.33 5.27 -6.24
CA TYR A 208 19.79 5.99 -7.40
C TYR A 208 18.58 5.29 -8.02
N TYR A 209 18.62 3.96 -8.14
CA TYR A 209 17.57 3.20 -8.81
C TYR A 209 16.23 3.26 -8.07
N PHE A 210 16.28 3.22 -6.73
CA PHE A 210 15.09 3.25 -5.88
C PHE A 210 14.74 4.63 -5.31
N ASP A 211 15.50 5.68 -5.64
CA ASP A 211 15.14 7.06 -5.32
C ASP A 211 14.08 7.61 -6.30
N PHE A 212 12.90 7.00 -6.25
CA PHE A 212 11.74 7.39 -7.08
C PHE A 212 11.30 8.85 -6.89
N MET A 213 11.75 9.47 -5.79
CA MET A 213 11.37 10.80 -5.36
C MET A 213 12.42 11.86 -5.69
N GLY A 214 13.58 11.46 -6.22
CA GLY A 214 14.72 12.34 -6.53
C GLY A 214 15.21 13.09 -5.31
N GLU A 215 15.19 12.47 -4.12
CA GLU A 215 15.65 13.10 -2.89
C GLU A 215 17.15 13.45 -2.95
N HIS A 216 17.99 12.68 -3.66
CA HIS A 216 19.41 13.04 -3.84
C HIS A 216 19.57 14.39 -4.53
N ASP A 217 18.93 14.58 -5.67
CA ASP A 217 19.04 15.80 -6.49
C ASP A 217 18.31 17.01 -5.87
N THR A 218 17.54 16.76 -4.81
CA THR A 218 16.75 17.80 -4.12
C THR A 218 17.16 17.98 -2.67
N SER A 219 18.35 17.50 -2.30
CA SER A 219 18.94 17.67 -0.97
C SER A 219 20.12 18.64 -0.99
N PRO A 220 19.90 19.94 -0.69
CA PRO A 220 20.96 20.96 -0.78
C PRO A 220 22.04 20.82 0.30
N VAL A 221 21.70 20.20 1.43
CA VAL A 221 22.61 19.83 2.53
C VAL A 221 22.12 18.50 3.12
N ASP A 222 23.01 17.77 3.80
CA ASP A 222 22.64 16.53 4.51
C ASP A 222 21.38 16.73 5.37
N LEU A 223 20.55 15.69 5.43
CA LEU A 223 19.30 15.63 6.17
C LEU A 223 18.18 16.55 5.68
N VAL A 224 18.42 17.44 4.70
CA VAL A 224 17.41 18.37 4.20
C VAL A 224 16.99 17.96 2.80
N THR A 225 15.69 17.83 2.56
CA THR A 225 15.12 17.67 1.21
C THR A 225 14.19 18.84 0.91
N ARG A 226 14.50 19.62 -0.14
CA ARG A 226 13.75 20.80 -0.59
C ARG A 226 13.21 20.59 -2.01
N ARG A 227 12.00 20.03 -2.10
CA ARG A 227 11.28 19.82 -3.38
C ARG A 227 10.21 20.87 -3.68
N TYR A 228 9.69 21.51 -2.64
CA TYR A 228 8.55 22.41 -2.74
C TYR A 228 8.96 23.85 -2.46
N ALA A 229 8.23 24.81 -3.02
CA ALA A 229 8.54 26.23 -2.85
C ALA A 229 8.40 26.74 -1.40
N THR A 230 7.58 26.09 -0.56
CA THR A 230 7.27 26.54 0.82
C THR A 230 7.47 25.45 1.87
N ILE A 231 7.91 24.25 1.49
CA ILE A 231 8.08 23.11 2.39
C ILE A 231 9.48 22.52 2.17
N ALA A 232 10.21 22.31 3.27
CA ALA A 232 11.38 21.44 3.30
C ALA A 232 11.22 20.38 4.39
N ILE A 233 11.86 19.24 4.19
CA ILE A 233 11.85 18.09 5.09
C ILE A 233 13.21 18.03 5.79
N ILE A 234 13.22 17.75 7.09
CA ILE A 234 14.42 17.41 7.85
C ILE A 234 14.36 15.94 8.26
N LYS A 235 15.47 15.21 8.08
CA LYS A 235 15.61 13.76 8.35
C LYS A 235 16.56 13.52 9.52
N PRO A 236 16.17 13.77 10.78
CA PRO A 236 17.07 13.64 11.93
C PRO A 236 17.34 12.19 12.34
N PHE A 237 16.59 11.24 11.80
CA PHE A 237 16.63 9.84 12.19
C PHE A 237 16.32 8.97 10.96
N ASP A 238 17.26 8.10 10.59
CA ASP A 238 17.22 7.29 9.37
C ASP A 238 17.10 5.79 9.68
N THR A 239 16.06 5.45 10.44
CA THR A 239 15.64 4.06 10.62
C THR A 239 14.23 4.03 11.23
N CYS A 240 13.58 2.88 11.11
CA CYS A 240 12.31 2.61 11.74
C CYS A 240 12.40 1.32 12.56
N PRO A 241 11.58 1.15 13.61
CA PRO A 241 11.50 -0.11 14.35
C PRO A 241 10.91 -1.25 13.52
N GLN A 242 10.16 -0.89 12.50
CA GLN A 242 9.55 -1.77 11.54
C GLN A 242 9.86 -1.23 10.15
N ILE A 243 10.30 -2.10 9.25
CA ILE A 243 10.60 -1.70 7.87
C ILE A 243 9.41 -2.08 6.99
N CYS A 244 8.73 -1.06 6.50
CA CYS A 244 7.60 -1.25 5.60
C CYS A 244 8.10 -1.61 4.20
N VAL A 245 7.52 -2.65 3.57
CA VAL A 245 7.81 -3.06 2.19
C VAL A 245 7.53 -1.92 1.20
N TYR A 246 6.57 -1.06 1.51
CA TYR A 246 6.17 0.11 0.72
C TYR A 246 6.91 1.41 1.12
N CYS A 247 7.97 1.32 1.94
CA CYS A 247 8.73 2.49 2.35
C CYS A 247 9.45 3.13 1.16
N GLN A 248 9.14 4.40 0.88
CA GLN A 248 9.78 5.16 -0.21
C GLN A 248 11.27 5.46 0.03
N ARG A 249 11.76 5.30 1.26
CA ARG A 249 13.16 5.48 1.68
C ARG A 249 13.82 4.16 2.11
N ASN A 250 13.28 3.03 1.67
CA ASN A 250 13.91 1.72 1.90
C ASN A 250 15.34 1.64 1.32
N TRP A 251 15.69 2.50 0.37
CA TRP A 251 17.00 2.61 -0.23
C TRP A 251 18.04 3.29 0.68
N GLU A 252 17.58 4.22 1.53
CA GLU A 252 18.39 4.99 2.49
C GLU A 252 18.61 4.14 3.77
N ILE A 253 17.55 3.48 4.23
CA ILE A 253 17.57 2.67 5.46
C ILE A 253 18.37 1.37 5.25
N THR A 254 19.34 1.11 6.13
CA THR A 254 20.17 -0.12 6.08
C THR A 254 19.70 -1.23 7.03
N GLY A 255 18.66 -0.99 7.83
CA GLY A 255 18.09 -1.98 8.75
C GLY A 255 17.23 -1.32 9.84
N PRO A 256 16.47 -2.08 10.64
CA PRO A 256 15.65 -1.53 11.71
C PRO A 256 16.44 -1.23 12.99
N MET A 257 16.22 -0.05 13.55
CA MET A 257 16.90 0.51 14.73
C MET A 257 18.43 0.45 14.64
N MET A 258 18.99 0.85 13.50
CA MET A 258 20.44 0.86 13.31
C MET A 258 21.12 1.84 14.29
N PRO A 259 22.26 1.46 14.91
CA PRO A 259 22.92 2.31 15.91
C PRO A 259 23.24 3.73 15.41
N GLN A 260 23.57 3.87 14.13
CA GLN A 260 24.01 5.14 13.53
C GLN A 260 22.90 5.87 12.76
N ALA A 261 21.64 5.50 13.01
CA ALA A 261 20.51 6.12 12.34
C ALA A 261 20.23 7.54 12.84
N MET A 262 20.62 7.90 14.07
CA MET A 262 20.44 9.26 14.58
C MET A 262 21.51 10.18 13.99
N ALA A 263 21.06 11.29 13.40
CA ALA A 263 21.95 12.34 12.94
C ALA A 263 22.83 12.87 14.08
N SER A 264 24.10 13.11 13.79
CA SER A 264 24.97 13.78 14.77
C SER A 264 24.49 15.22 15.01
N PRO A 265 24.71 15.79 16.22
CA PRO A 265 24.36 17.18 16.51
C PRO A 265 24.92 18.16 15.46
N ARG A 266 26.14 17.91 14.98
CA ARG A 266 26.78 18.73 13.94
C ARG A 266 26.05 18.68 12.59
N GLN A 267 25.55 17.52 12.17
CA GLN A 267 24.77 17.43 10.93
C GLN A 267 23.42 18.12 11.10
N LEU A 268 22.80 17.96 12.27
CA LEU A 268 21.53 18.61 12.58
C LEU A 268 21.66 20.13 12.63
N ASP A 269 22.70 20.67 13.27
CA ASP A 269 22.98 22.11 13.32
C ASP A 269 23.13 22.69 11.90
N LYS A 270 23.89 22.02 11.02
CA LYS A 270 24.03 22.44 9.61
C LYS A 270 22.70 22.45 8.86
N ALA A 271 21.85 21.44 9.08
CA ALA A 271 20.52 21.39 8.48
C ALA A 271 19.66 22.55 8.99
N LEU A 272 19.67 22.82 10.30
CA LEU A 272 18.93 23.93 10.91
C LEU A 272 19.43 25.30 10.46
N ASP A 273 20.75 25.48 10.30
CA ASP A 273 21.35 26.69 9.73
C ASP A 273 20.85 26.94 8.31
N TRP A 274 20.70 25.88 7.50
CA TRP A 274 20.11 25.99 6.17
C TRP A 274 18.66 26.48 6.24
N PHE A 275 17.82 25.95 7.15
CA PHE A 275 16.46 26.46 7.34
C PHE A 275 16.44 27.92 7.80
N ALA A 276 17.31 28.31 8.73
CA ALA A 276 17.39 29.68 9.23
C ALA A 276 17.77 30.69 8.14
N ALA A 277 18.58 30.27 7.16
CA ALA A 277 18.95 31.09 6.01
C ALA A 277 17.86 31.17 4.91
N HIS A 278 16.80 30.35 5.00
CA HIS A 278 15.74 30.24 3.98
C HIS A 278 14.33 30.32 4.62
N PRO A 279 13.92 31.53 5.10
CA PRO A 279 12.64 31.74 5.77
C PRO A 279 11.40 31.56 4.87
#